data_AF-A0A1Z5JC58-F1
#
_entry.id   AF-A0A1Z5JC58-F1
#
_cell.length_a   1.000
_cell.length_b   1.000
_cell.length_c   1.000
_cell.angle_alpha   90.00
_cell.angle_beta   90.00
_cell.angle_gamma   90.00
#
_symmetry.space_group_name_H-M   'P 1'
#
loop_
_entity.id
_entity.type
_entity.pdbx_description
1 polymer ?
#
loop_
_entity_poly.entity_id
_entity_poly.type
_entity_poly.pdbx_seq_one_letter_code
_entity_poly.pdbx_strand_id
1 'polypeptide(L)'
;MDTINSTGAALGGTTTAHVSREEMRQRRLEALGQAEFSTETSAAAAPFSGQSSARHPIYDLCNSDDDDDDDDDDDVKEDNPQTPTASNESDSDDDDSVNLLDYAIVAPSRSTRSMPKTSSSSRKRPAAALLSINPTSPANFQIVTYNLWFQTVHPTERMNAIAQILSQCHQPDNPLVMVGFQEVIPLLASVLFPALELQGYTIVRQPIKFVPYGCAMAIRNDVATILDSGFRPFRHSNMDRGILYARVRLSTAQEILFTTTHLESWAGEDHPGSTQRQSQILEMEAFCVQTVSIYPNVQCAVITGDLNWDDERARSAGPDPVMLGHLKEPWKDAWEHLHGDNKKAVGYTYDAKLNPMLGGNLRRRFDRILLYPDNVSQVQRTEFLGKEALPGLSWDKTNPYNNTVRSVPVAPSDHFGLLAQITVETTLK
;
A
#
# COMPACT_ATOMS: atom_id res chain seq x y z
N MET A 1 -64.88 -25.10 -20.90
CA MET A 1 -64.52 -24.70 -22.28
C MET A 1 -64.75 -23.21 -22.38
N ASP A 2 -63.84 -22.56 -23.10
CA ASP A 2 -63.92 -21.20 -23.64
C ASP A 2 -63.42 -20.02 -22.77
N THR A 3 -62.13 -19.81 -22.92
CA THR A 3 -61.45 -18.57 -23.35
C THR A 3 -62.07 -17.20 -23.04
N ILE A 4 -61.34 -16.41 -22.25
CA ILE A 4 -61.39 -14.94 -22.24
C ILE A 4 -59.97 -14.43 -22.53
N ASN A 5 -59.86 -13.61 -23.59
CA ASN A 5 -58.73 -12.74 -23.88
C ASN A 5 -58.67 -11.60 -22.86
N SER A 6 -57.48 -11.26 -22.37
CA SER A 6 -57.15 -9.88 -22.02
C SER A 6 -55.65 -9.63 -22.19
N THR A 7 -55.36 -8.72 -23.11
CA THR A 7 -54.11 -7.97 -23.27
C THR A 7 -53.77 -7.16 -22.02
N GLY A 8 -52.49 -7.07 -21.65
CA GLY A 8 -52.01 -6.21 -20.57
C GLY A 8 -50.49 -6.06 -20.57
N ALA A 9 -50.06 -4.88 -21.00
CA ALA A 9 -48.74 -4.23 -21.03
C ALA A 9 -47.56 -4.82 -20.23
N ALA A 10 -46.41 -4.78 -20.91
CA ALA A 10 -45.06 -4.87 -20.35
C ALA A 10 -44.71 -3.63 -19.51
N LEU A 11 -44.08 -3.85 -18.36
CA LEU A 11 -43.20 -2.91 -17.68
C LEU A 11 -41.87 -3.61 -17.44
N GLY A 12 -40.81 -3.01 -17.98
CA GLY A 12 -39.47 -3.55 -17.99
C GLY A 12 -38.85 -3.59 -16.60
N GLY A 13 -38.43 -4.79 -16.18
CA GLY A 13 -37.43 -4.95 -15.15
C GLY A 13 -36.05 -4.75 -15.78
N THR A 14 -35.35 -3.70 -15.36
CA THR A 14 -33.91 -3.57 -15.58
C THR A 14 -33.19 -4.62 -14.75
N THR A 15 -32.87 -5.76 -15.38
CA THR A 15 -31.87 -6.70 -14.87
C THR A 15 -30.50 -6.01 -14.91
N THR A 16 -30.03 -5.56 -13.77
CA THR A 16 -28.60 -5.29 -13.53
C THR A 16 -27.86 -6.61 -13.69
N ALA A 17 -27.12 -6.74 -14.79
CA ALA A 17 -26.29 -7.90 -15.03
C ALA A 17 -25.12 -7.89 -14.05
N HIS A 18 -25.16 -8.75 -13.05
CA HIS A 18 -23.99 -9.09 -12.26
C HIS A 18 -22.92 -9.67 -13.19
N VAL A 19 -21.91 -8.86 -13.52
CA VAL A 19 -20.72 -9.34 -14.23
C VAL A 19 -19.99 -10.28 -13.28
N SER A 20 -19.72 -11.50 -13.75
CA SER A 20 -19.09 -12.51 -12.90
C SER A 20 -17.63 -12.12 -12.59
N ARG A 21 -17.12 -12.57 -11.43
CA ARG A 21 -15.70 -12.40 -11.05
C ARG A 21 -14.73 -12.90 -12.15
N GLU A 22 -15.13 -13.90 -12.92
CA GLU A 22 -14.33 -14.46 -14.00
C GLU A 22 -14.29 -13.56 -15.25
N GLU A 23 -15.39 -12.88 -15.58
CA GLU A 23 -15.43 -11.94 -16.70
C GLU A 23 -14.63 -10.67 -16.43
N MET A 24 -14.63 -10.17 -15.19
CA MET A 24 -13.76 -9.05 -14.80
C MET A 24 -12.28 -9.43 -14.86
N ARG A 25 -11.94 -10.66 -14.43
CA ARG A 25 -10.59 -11.21 -14.54
C ARG A 25 -10.14 -11.31 -16.01
N GLN A 26 -11.01 -11.79 -16.90
CA GLN A 26 -10.71 -11.94 -18.33
C GLN A 26 -10.47 -10.58 -19.01
N ARG A 27 -11.32 -9.58 -18.74
CA ARG A 27 -11.16 -8.22 -19.28
C ARG A 27 -9.85 -7.56 -18.82
N ARG A 28 -9.38 -7.88 -17.62
CA ARG A 28 -8.12 -7.34 -17.07
C ARG A 28 -6.88 -8.01 -17.68
N LEU A 29 -6.94 -9.30 -18.02
CA LEU A 29 -5.87 -9.99 -18.75
C LEU A 29 -5.75 -9.49 -20.19
N GLU A 30 -6.87 -9.17 -20.84
CA GLU A 30 -6.89 -8.61 -22.21
C GLU A 30 -6.31 -7.20 -22.27
N ALA A 31 -6.52 -6.39 -21.23
CA ALA A 31 -5.93 -5.06 -21.11
C ALA A 31 -4.39 -5.08 -20.98
N LEU A 32 -3.83 -6.15 -20.40
CA LEU A 32 -2.37 -6.29 -20.19
C LEU A 32 -1.64 -6.91 -21.39
N GLY A 33 -2.38 -7.55 -22.31
CA GLY A 33 -1.82 -8.25 -23.48
C GLY A 33 -1.62 -7.39 -24.73
N GLN A 34 -1.97 -6.09 -24.73
CA GLN A 34 -1.83 -5.24 -25.92
C GLN A 34 -0.49 -4.52 -26.07
N ALA A 35 0.53 -4.92 -25.31
CA ALA A 35 1.89 -4.39 -25.45
C ALA A 35 2.84 -5.45 -26.04
N GLU A 36 2.65 -5.83 -27.31
CA GLU A 36 3.71 -6.51 -28.07
C GLU A 36 3.93 -5.90 -29.47
N PHE A 37 5.20 -5.49 -29.66
CA PHE A 37 6.01 -5.49 -30.87
C PHE A 37 5.47 -4.88 -32.18
N SER A 38 5.91 -3.64 -32.46
CA SER A 38 6.01 -3.11 -33.82
C SER A 38 7.47 -3.15 -34.27
N THR A 39 7.86 -4.17 -35.04
CA THR A 39 9.06 -4.10 -35.88
C THR A 39 8.68 -3.52 -37.24
N GLU A 40 9.32 -2.41 -37.61
CA GLU A 40 9.19 -1.77 -38.91
C GLU A 40 9.66 -2.67 -40.06
N THR A 41 8.86 -2.77 -41.13
CA THR A 41 9.35 -2.66 -42.51
C THR A 41 8.20 -2.27 -43.44
N SER A 42 8.52 -1.45 -44.45
CA SER A 42 7.61 -0.66 -45.28
C SER A 42 6.82 -1.45 -46.33
N ALA A 43 5.61 -0.99 -46.66
CA ALA A 43 5.18 -0.59 -48.03
C ALA A 43 3.68 -0.27 -48.09
N ALA A 44 3.32 0.65 -48.99
CA ALA A 44 2.05 1.35 -49.11
C ALA A 44 0.87 0.56 -49.70
N ALA A 45 -0.36 0.84 -49.22
CA ALA A 45 -1.61 0.99 -50.00
C ALA A 45 -2.76 1.52 -49.11
N ALA A 46 -3.62 2.38 -49.68
CA ALA A 46 -4.74 3.08 -49.02
C ALA A 46 -6.08 2.29 -49.11
N PRO A 47 -7.24 2.87 -48.74
CA PRO A 47 -7.88 2.70 -47.44
C PRO A 47 -9.19 1.89 -47.49
N PHE A 48 -9.60 1.30 -46.36
CA PHE A 48 -10.98 0.83 -46.17
C PHE A 48 -11.51 1.19 -44.78
N SER A 49 -12.75 1.62 -44.81
CA SER A 49 -13.55 2.23 -43.74
C SER A 49 -14.11 1.22 -42.73
N GLY A 50 -14.11 1.65 -41.46
CA GLY A 50 -15.21 1.44 -40.52
C GLY A 50 -15.30 0.09 -39.82
N GLN A 51 -14.96 0.07 -38.52
CA GLN A 51 -15.92 -0.32 -37.49
C GLN A 51 -15.44 0.10 -36.10
N SER A 52 -16.34 0.81 -35.42
CA SER A 52 -16.27 1.24 -34.04
C SER A 52 -16.15 0.05 -33.10
N SER A 53 -15.15 0.06 -32.23
CA SER A 53 -15.16 -0.70 -30.98
C SER A 53 -14.95 0.28 -29.83
N ALA A 54 -15.98 0.38 -28.99
CA ALA A 54 -15.97 1.19 -27.79
C ALA A 54 -14.88 0.68 -26.85
N ARG A 55 -13.84 1.49 -26.63
CA ARG A 55 -12.83 1.27 -25.60
C ARG A 55 -13.34 1.87 -24.30
N HIS A 56 -13.55 1.04 -23.29
CA HIS A 56 -13.78 1.50 -21.92
C HIS A 56 -12.40 1.77 -21.26
N PRO A 57 -12.23 2.92 -20.58
CA PRO A 57 -10.95 3.26 -19.96
C PRO A 57 -10.70 2.43 -18.69
N ILE A 58 -9.44 2.04 -18.53
CA ILE A 58 -8.87 1.57 -17.27
C ILE A 58 -8.80 2.79 -16.36
N TYR A 59 -9.44 2.72 -15.20
CA TYR A 59 -9.36 3.79 -14.20
C TYR A 59 -7.95 3.81 -13.60
N ASP A 60 -7.18 4.80 -14.04
CA ASP A 60 -5.99 5.29 -13.36
C ASP A 60 -6.46 6.11 -12.15
N LEU A 61 -6.03 5.74 -10.94
CA LEU A 61 -6.30 6.47 -9.69
C LEU A 61 -5.74 7.90 -9.70
N CYS A 62 -5.02 8.28 -10.77
CA CYS A 62 -4.45 9.59 -10.98
C CYS A 62 -5.42 10.77 -11.08
N ASN A 63 -6.73 10.59 -11.28
CA ASN A 63 -7.59 11.74 -11.55
C ASN A 63 -8.98 11.62 -10.90
N SER A 64 -9.07 11.71 -9.57
CA SER A 64 -10.27 12.30 -8.97
C SER A 64 -10.01 13.80 -8.87
N ASP A 65 -10.62 14.58 -9.75
CA ASP A 65 -10.65 16.05 -9.65
C ASP A 65 -11.44 16.42 -8.38
N ASP A 66 -10.76 17.06 -7.43
CA ASP A 66 -11.35 18.14 -6.65
C ASP A 66 -10.80 19.42 -7.31
N ASP A 67 -11.32 19.73 -8.50
CA ASP A 67 -11.16 21.04 -9.15
C ASP A 67 -12.27 21.96 -8.61
N ASP A 68 -12.08 22.42 -7.38
CA ASP A 68 -12.70 23.67 -6.94
C ASP A 68 -11.72 24.80 -7.31
N ASP A 69 -11.92 25.35 -8.51
CA ASP A 69 -11.45 26.67 -8.90
C ASP A 69 -12.20 27.72 -8.04
N ASP A 70 -11.76 27.92 -6.80
CA ASP A 70 -12.04 29.15 -6.04
C ASP A 70 -10.72 29.89 -5.82
N ASP A 71 -10.47 30.81 -6.75
CA ASP A 71 -9.64 32.00 -6.51
C ASP A 71 -10.26 32.80 -5.36
N ASP A 72 -9.72 32.68 -4.15
CA ASP A 72 -9.87 33.72 -3.13
C ASP A 72 -8.51 33.96 -2.46
N ASP A 73 -7.82 34.98 -2.97
CA ASP A 73 -6.95 35.84 -2.20
C ASP A 73 -7.72 36.30 -0.95
N ASP A 74 -7.23 36.02 0.26
CA ASP A 74 -7.61 36.89 1.37
C ASP A 74 -6.52 37.11 2.41
N ASP A 75 -6.36 38.40 2.64
CA ASP A 75 -5.42 39.10 3.48
C ASP A 75 -5.57 38.76 4.96
N VAL A 76 -4.42 38.73 5.62
CA VAL A 76 -4.28 38.73 7.07
C VAL A 76 -4.87 40.02 7.65
N LYS A 77 -5.96 39.91 8.43
CA LYS A 77 -6.27 40.87 9.50
C LYS A 77 -6.69 40.18 10.79
N GLU A 78 -5.92 40.48 11.83
CA GLU A 78 -6.19 40.26 13.25
C GLU A 78 -7.43 41.09 13.69
N ASP A 79 -8.35 40.53 14.50
CA ASP A 79 -8.39 40.69 15.96
C ASP A 79 -9.75 40.33 16.62
N ASN A 80 -9.65 39.55 17.70
CA ASN A 80 -10.44 39.45 18.95
C ASN A 80 -11.91 38.93 19.03
N PRO A 81 -12.31 38.37 20.21
CA PRO A 81 -13.37 37.36 20.33
C PRO A 81 -14.65 37.88 21.01
N GLN A 82 -15.79 37.26 20.69
CA GLN A 82 -16.97 37.21 21.56
C GLN A 82 -17.72 35.88 21.39
N THR A 83 -17.83 35.13 22.49
CA THR A 83 -18.96 34.23 22.81
C THR A 83 -20.15 35.11 23.27
N PRO A 84 -21.44 34.66 23.30
CA PRO A 84 -21.87 33.31 23.70
C PRO A 84 -23.21 32.74 23.11
N THR A 85 -23.58 31.57 23.66
CA THR A 85 -24.94 30.98 23.89
C THR A 85 -25.73 30.25 22.78
N ALA A 86 -25.69 28.91 22.90
CA ALA A 86 -26.79 27.93 23.03
C ALA A 86 -28.19 28.20 22.43
N SER A 87 -28.67 27.24 21.63
CA SER A 87 -30.03 26.66 21.75
C SER A 87 -30.10 25.27 21.11
N ASN A 88 -30.91 24.41 21.73
CA ASN A 88 -31.18 22.99 21.47
C ASN A 88 -32.17 22.77 20.30
N GLU A 89 -32.19 21.52 19.79
CA GLU A 89 -33.33 20.69 19.30
C GLU A 89 -32.80 19.79 18.16
N SER A 90 -32.63 18.46 18.26
CA SER A 90 -33.49 17.29 18.58
C SER A 90 -33.86 16.49 17.32
N ASP A 91 -33.83 15.16 17.47
CA ASP A 91 -34.34 14.09 16.58
C ASP A 91 -33.49 13.76 15.34
N SER A 92 -33.23 12.51 14.93
CA SER A 92 -33.84 11.20 15.23
C SER A 92 -32.86 10.06 14.88
N ASP A 93 -33.16 8.90 15.46
CA ASP A 93 -32.54 7.58 15.32
C ASP A 93 -32.33 7.06 13.88
N ASP A 94 -31.21 6.37 13.65
CA ASP A 94 -31.17 5.11 12.87
C ASP A 94 -29.92 4.31 13.29
N ASP A 95 -30.18 3.26 14.06
CA ASP A 95 -29.25 2.32 14.68
C ASP A 95 -29.04 1.12 13.74
N ASP A 96 -27.96 1.15 12.94
CA ASP A 96 -27.43 -0.02 12.23
C ASP A 96 -26.27 -0.63 13.02
N SER A 97 -26.58 -1.15 14.21
CA SER A 97 -25.66 -1.96 15.01
C SER A 97 -25.44 -3.34 14.37
N VAL A 98 -24.39 -3.43 13.55
CA VAL A 98 -23.84 -4.73 13.12
C VAL A 98 -23.28 -5.49 14.34
N ASN A 99 -23.94 -6.59 14.67
CA ASN A 99 -23.66 -7.43 15.83
C ASN A 99 -22.25 -8.07 15.74
N LEU A 100 -21.31 -7.54 16.52
CA LEU A 100 -19.86 -7.79 16.42
C LEU A 100 -19.36 -8.95 17.31
N LEU A 101 -20.18 -10.01 17.50
CA LEU A 101 -19.93 -11.04 18.52
C LEU A 101 -19.79 -12.49 18.03
N ASP A 102 -19.82 -12.76 16.72
CA ASP A 102 -19.66 -14.14 16.19
C ASP A 102 -18.26 -14.47 15.61
N TYR A 103 -17.28 -13.58 15.79
CA TYR A 103 -15.91 -13.82 15.28
C TYR A 103 -14.99 -14.41 16.35
N ALA A 104 -15.25 -15.65 16.76
CA ALA A 104 -14.23 -16.47 17.40
C ALA A 104 -14.44 -17.98 17.16
N ILE A 105 -13.30 -18.65 16.92
CA ILE A 105 -13.05 -20.10 16.99
C ILE A 105 -13.39 -20.92 15.74
N VAL A 106 -12.45 -20.95 14.78
CA VAL A 106 -12.14 -22.18 14.04
C VAL A 106 -10.62 -22.38 14.05
N ALA A 107 -10.17 -23.47 14.65
CA ALA A 107 -8.76 -23.86 14.72
C ALA A 107 -8.22 -24.21 13.32
N PRO A 108 -6.96 -23.85 12.98
CA PRO A 108 -6.39 -24.24 11.70
C PRO A 108 -6.07 -25.73 11.69
N SER A 109 -6.63 -26.42 10.69
CA SER A 109 -6.35 -27.82 10.37
C SER A 109 -4.87 -28.03 10.04
N ARG A 110 -4.21 -28.92 10.78
CA ARG A 110 -2.87 -29.43 10.46
C ARG A 110 -2.90 -30.15 9.10
N SER A 111 -2.34 -29.53 8.07
CA SER A 111 -1.95 -30.22 6.84
C SER A 111 -0.43 -30.41 6.83
N THR A 112 0.00 -31.60 7.22
CA THR A 112 1.37 -32.09 7.04
C THR A 112 1.60 -32.39 5.56
N ARG A 113 2.36 -31.55 4.86
CA ARG A 113 2.96 -31.93 3.57
C ARG A 113 4.41 -31.48 3.53
N SER A 114 5.29 -32.48 3.60
CA SER A 114 6.74 -32.36 3.48
C SER A 114 7.13 -31.85 2.09
N MET A 115 7.95 -30.81 2.04
CA MET A 115 8.64 -30.35 0.83
C MET A 115 10.17 -30.47 1.03
N PRO A 116 10.94 -30.65 -0.04
CA PRO A 116 12.25 -31.30 0.00
C PRO A 116 13.39 -30.37 0.42
N LYS A 117 14.36 -30.95 1.14
CA LYS A 117 15.61 -30.30 1.53
C LYS A 117 16.48 -30.06 0.29
N THR A 118 16.69 -28.81 -0.09
CA THR A 118 17.76 -28.41 -1.00
C THR A 118 18.98 -27.99 -0.19
N SER A 119 20.08 -28.73 -0.38
CA SER A 119 21.38 -28.49 0.26
C SER A 119 22.06 -27.25 -0.33
N SER A 120 22.18 -26.18 0.46
CA SER A 120 23.03 -25.03 0.11
C SER A 120 24.38 -25.12 0.81
N SER A 121 25.43 -25.16 0.00
CA SER A 121 26.85 -25.06 0.34
C SER A 121 27.15 -23.91 1.33
N SER A 122 27.74 -24.26 2.48
CA SER A 122 28.13 -23.32 3.53
C SER A 122 29.43 -22.59 3.17
N ARG A 123 29.36 -21.32 2.77
CA ARG A 123 30.51 -20.42 2.92
C ARG A 123 30.55 -19.90 4.36
N LYS A 124 31.62 -20.27 5.08
CA LYS A 124 31.89 -19.82 6.45
C LYS A 124 32.00 -18.29 6.49
N ARG A 125 31.12 -17.63 7.25
CA ARG A 125 31.24 -16.21 7.66
C ARG A 125 32.42 -16.04 8.63
N PRO A 126 33.12 -14.90 8.63
CA PRO A 126 34.06 -14.57 9.69
C PRO A 126 33.30 -14.22 10.97
N ALA A 127 33.44 -15.08 11.99
CA ALA A 127 32.73 -15.01 13.28
C ALA A 127 33.16 -13.84 14.20
N ALA A 128 34.01 -12.93 13.74
CA ALA A 128 34.67 -11.94 14.60
C ALA A 128 33.84 -10.67 14.88
N ALA A 129 32.81 -10.37 14.08
CA ALA A 129 31.99 -9.15 14.25
C ALA A 129 30.76 -9.32 15.17
N LEU A 130 30.46 -10.54 15.62
CA LEU A 130 29.27 -10.84 16.44
C LEU A 130 29.55 -10.89 17.95
N LEU A 131 30.80 -10.67 18.38
CA LEU A 131 31.23 -10.88 19.77
C LEU A 131 31.10 -9.65 20.69
N SER A 132 30.65 -8.50 20.17
CA SER A 132 30.47 -7.28 20.98
C SER A 132 29.00 -6.84 21.13
N ILE A 133 28.05 -7.68 20.69
CA ILE A 133 26.64 -7.32 20.75
C ILE A 133 26.17 -7.57 22.18
N ASN A 134 25.88 -6.50 22.90
CA ASN A 134 25.18 -6.60 24.17
C ASN A 134 23.69 -6.85 23.86
N PRO A 135 23.14 -8.05 24.16
CA PRO A 135 21.74 -8.38 23.88
C PRO A 135 20.74 -7.56 24.71
N THR A 136 21.22 -6.72 25.63
CA THR A 136 20.38 -5.80 26.42
C THR A 136 20.23 -4.41 25.80
N SER A 137 21.02 -4.06 24.79
CA SER A 137 20.97 -2.73 24.17
C SER A 137 19.72 -2.56 23.29
N PRO A 138 19.04 -1.40 23.34
CA PRO A 138 17.94 -1.09 22.43
C PRO A 138 18.37 -1.26 20.97
N ALA A 139 17.44 -1.75 20.15
CA ALA A 139 17.68 -1.91 18.73
C ALA A 139 17.29 -0.63 18.00
N ASN A 140 18.25 0.08 17.43
CA ASN A 140 17.99 1.24 16.58
C ASN A 140 18.17 0.88 15.10
N PHE A 141 17.16 1.13 14.28
CA PHE A 141 17.15 0.76 12.87
C PHE A 141 16.12 1.58 12.08
N GLN A 142 16.17 1.46 10.76
CA GLN A 142 15.21 2.09 9.87
C GLN A 142 14.34 1.05 9.16
N ILE A 143 13.10 1.45 8.89
CA ILE A 143 12.12 0.75 8.08
C ILE A 143 11.67 1.67 6.95
N VAL A 144 11.44 1.12 5.75
CA VAL A 144 10.83 1.84 4.63
C VAL A 144 9.59 1.11 4.12
N THR A 145 8.58 1.85 3.69
CA THR A 145 7.50 1.36 2.81
C THR A 145 7.48 2.14 1.50
N TYR A 146 7.23 1.47 0.38
CA TYR A 146 7.29 2.08 -0.94
C TYR A 146 6.39 1.37 -1.96
N ASN A 147 5.29 2.01 -2.37
CA ASN A 147 4.53 1.59 -3.55
C ASN A 147 5.34 1.91 -4.82
N LEU A 148 5.59 0.89 -5.66
CA LEU A 148 6.48 1.01 -6.81
C LEU A 148 5.84 1.60 -8.07
N TRP A 149 4.52 1.76 -8.10
CA TRP A 149 3.73 2.05 -9.30
C TRP A 149 3.92 0.96 -10.36
N PHE A 150 2.95 0.06 -10.53
CA PHE A 150 3.08 -1.10 -11.42
C PHE A 150 3.27 -0.75 -12.91
N GLN A 151 3.22 0.53 -13.30
CA GLN A 151 3.35 0.95 -14.69
C GLN A 151 4.74 0.66 -15.27
N THR A 152 4.77 0.36 -16.56
CA THR A 152 5.99 -0.04 -17.29
C THR A 152 6.75 1.14 -17.90
N VAL A 153 6.54 2.35 -17.39
CA VAL A 153 7.24 3.57 -17.82
C VAL A 153 8.65 3.56 -17.19
N HIS A 154 9.69 3.62 -18.04
CA HIS A 154 11.11 3.63 -17.65
C HIS A 154 11.45 2.71 -16.46
N PRO A 155 11.05 1.42 -16.51
CA PRO A 155 11.04 0.55 -15.34
C PRO A 155 12.46 0.31 -14.80
N THR A 156 13.45 0.27 -15.69
CA THR A 156 14.85 0.07 -15.32
C THR A 156 15.39 1.26 -14.54
N GLU A 157 15.19 2.47 -15.05
CA GLU A 157 15.66 3.72 -14.48
C GLU A 157 14.97 3.99 -13.13
N ARG A 158 13.64 3.80 -13.06
CA ARG A 158 12.88 3.93 -11.82
C ARG A 158 13.36 2.97 -10.74
N MET A 159 13.49 1.69 -11.06
CA MET A 159 13.91 0.69 -10.07
C MET A 159 15.38 0.85 -9.64
N ASN A 160 16.27 1.25 -10.56
CA ASN A 160 17.65 1.59 -10.21
C ASN A 160 17.71 2.82 -9.28
N ALA A 161 16.89 3.85 -9.54
CA ALA A 161 16.81 5.01 -8.69
C ALA A 161 16.30 4.65 -7.28
N ILE A 162 15.26 3.81 -7.16
CA ILE A 162 14.79 3.31 -5.86
C ILE A 162 15.90 2.54 -5.14
N ALA A 163 16.60 1.62 -5.83
CA ALA A 163 17.72 0.88 -5.23
C ALA A 163 18.85 1.81 -4.75
N GLN A 164 19.15 2.87 -5.50
CA GLN A 164 20.14 3.87 -5.12
C GLN A 164 19.68 4.69 -3.91
N ILE A 165 18.44 5.17 -3.89
CA ILE A 165 17.85 5.91 -2.76
C ILE A 165 17.95 5.06 -1.48
N LEU A 166 17.51 3.79 -1.53
CA LEU A 166 17.55 2.89 -0.38
C LEU A 166 18.99 2.63 0.11
N SER A 167 19.96 2.57 -0.80
CA SER A 167 21.37 2.42 -0.42
C SER A 167 21.91 3.61 0.39
N GLN A 168 21.39 4.82 0.13
CA GLN A 168 21.79 6.05 0.82
C GLN A 168 21.14 6.21 2.19
N CYS A 169 19.99 5.55 2.43
CA CYS A 169 19.33 5.55 3.73
C CYS A 169 20.16 4.82 4.79
N HIS A 170 20.90 3.77 4.42
CA HIS A 170 21.65 2.96 5.37
C HIS A 170 22.77 3.74 6.07
N GLN A 171 22.67 3.85 7.39
CA GLN A 171 23.67 4.48 8.25
C GLN A 171 24.25 3.45 9.24
N PRO A 172 25.54 3.54 9.62
CA PRO A 172 26.15 2.60 10.57
C PRO A 172 25.39 2.48 11.91
N ASP A 173 24.95 3.62 12.46
CA ASP A 173 24.23 3.68 13.74
C ASP A 173 22.71 3.47 13.61
N ASN A 174 22.19 3.56 12.38
CA ASN A 174 20.77 3.47 12.06
C ASN A 174 20.60 2.69 10.74
N PRO A 175 20.90 1.38 10.72
CA PRO A 175 20.87 0.63 9.48
C PRO A 175 19.44 0.56 8.94
N LEU A 176 19.27 0.71 7.62
CA LEU A 176 18.04 0.31 6.95
C LEU A 176 17.95 -1.22 6.93
N VAL A 177 17.03 -1.78 7.70
CA VAL A 177 16.92 -3.23 7.89
C VAL A 177 15.79 -3.83 7.05
N MET A 178 14.64 -3.16 7.00
CA MET A 178 13.41 -3.71 6.45
C MET A 178 12.77 -2.74 5.46
N VAL A 179 12.42 -3.24 4.29
CA VAL A 179 11.71 -2.46 3.26
C VAL A 179 10.49 -3.25 2.79
N GLY A 180 9.31 -2.64 2.82
CA GLY A 180 8.06 -3.18 2.27
C GLY A 180 7.75 -2.53 0.92
N PHE A 181 7.40 -3.35 -0.08
CA PHE A 181 7.07 -2.91 -1.42
C PHE A 181 5.65 -3.32 -1.82
N GLN A 182 4.96 -2.44 -2.52
CA GLN A 182 3.64 -2.67 -3.11
C GLN A 182 3.72 -2.52 -4.64
N GLU A 183 2.71 -3.04 -5.34
CA GLU A 183 2.61 -2.99 -6.80
C GLU A 183 3.80 -3.59 -7.57
N VAL A 184 4.41 -4.61 -6.98
CA VAL A 184 5.51 -5.34 -7.61
C VAL A 184 4.97 -6.20 -8.75
N ILE A 185 5.38 -5.87 -9.97
CA ILE A 185 5.23 -6.73 -11.15
C ILE A 185 6.55 -7.44 -11.50
N PRO A 186 6.53 -8.57 -12.26
CA PRO A 186 7.74 -9.29 -12.64
C PRO A 186 8.81 -8.42 -13.33
N LEU A 187 8.40 -7.45 -14.16
CA LEU A 187 9.33 -6.54 -14.84
C LEU A 187 10.11 -5.66 -13.86
N LEU A 188 9.41 -5.00 -12.93
CA LEU A 188 10.04 -4.16 -11.89
C LEU A 188 10.95 -5.01 -10.99
N ALA A 189 10.45 -6.18 -10.57
CA ALA A 189 11.20 -7.14 -9.75
C ALA A 189 12.50 -7.61 -10.41
N SER A 190 12.53 -7.75 -11.74
CA SER A 190 13.71 -8.19 -12.50
C SER A 190 14.89 -7.22 -12.42
N VAL A 191 14.62 -5.95 -12.10
CA VAL A 191 15.63 -4.90 -11.95
C VAL A 191 15.91 -4.63 -10.47
N LEU A 192 14.87 -4.37 -9.68
CA LEU A 192 15.01 -3.94 -8.29
C LEU A 192 15.65 -5.02 -7.41
N PHE A 193 15.20 -6.27 -7.52
CA PHE A 193 15.60 -7.30 -6.58
C PHE A 193 17.07 -7.72 -6.71
N PRO A 194 17.63 -7.93 -7.91
CA PRO A 194 19.07 -8.15 -8.04
C PRO A 194 19.90 -6.99 -7.46
N ALA A 195 19.47 -5.75 -7.66
CA ALA A 195 20.17 -4.58 -7.11
C ALA A 195 20.15 -4.58 -5.57
N LEU A 196 19.02 -4.92 -4.95
CA LEU A 196 18.92 -5.06 -3.49
C LEU A 196 19.68 -6.27 -2.94
N GLU A 197 19.67 -7.40 -3.64
CA GLU A 197 20.44 -8.59 -3.26
C GLU A 197 21.95 -8.31 -3.25
N LEU A 198 22.45 -7.54 -4.24
CA LEU A 198 23.83 -7.05 -4.26
C LEU A 198 24.15 -6.12 -3.08
N GLN A 199 23.15 -5.41 -2.55
CA GLN A 199 23.26 -4.59 -1.35
C GLN A 199 23.11 -5.38 -0.04
N GLY A 200 22.98 -6.72 -0.11
CA GLY A 200 22.89 -7.58 1.07
C GLY A 200 21.46 -7.81 1.58
N TYR A 201 20.43 -7.56 0.78
CA TYR A 201 19.06 -7.89 1.16
C TYR A 201 18.68 -9.32 0.76
N THR A 202 17.85 -9.94 1.59
CA THR A 202 17.07 -11.14 1.24
C THR A 202 15.66 -10.71 0.89
N ILE A 203 15.14 -11.21 -0.23
CA ILE A 203 13.82 -10.83 -0.73
C ILE A 203 12.78 -11.90 -0.38
N VAL A 204 11.67 -11.49 0.25
CA VAL A 204 10.47 -12.30 0.45
C VAL A 204 9.37 -11.73 -0.46
N ARG A 205 8.63 -12.60 -1.15
CA ARG A 205 7.66 -12.19 -2.18
C ARG A 205 6.30 -12.79 -1.89
N GLN A 206 5.24 -12.03 -2.15
CA GLN A 206 3.91 -12.60 -2.28
C GLN A 206 3.92 -13.64 -3.41
N PRO A 207 3.32 -14.83 -3.22
CA PRO A 207 3.09 -15.77 -4.31
C PRO A 207 2.10 -15.17 -5.33
N ILE A 208 2.62 -14.64 -6.43
CA ILE A 208 1.82 -14.12 -7.53
C ILE A 208 1.29 -15.32 -8.34
N LYS A 209 0.02 -15.66 -8.15
CA LYS A 209 -0.63 -16.77 -8.87
C LYS A 209 -1.71 -16.33 -9.86
N PHE A 210 -2.47 -15.28 -9.51
CA PHE A 210 -3.70 -14.93 -10.22
C PHE A 210 -3.79 -13.44 -10.61
N VAL A 211 -3.07 -12.57 -9.90
CA VAL A 211 -2.95 -11.15 -10.21
C VAL A 211 -1.64 -10.82 -10.93
N PRO A 212 -1.57 -9.71 -11.69
CA PRO A 212 -0.36 -9.31 -12.39
C PRO A 212 0.69 -8.64 -11.49
N TYR A 213 0.32 -8.26 -10.26
CA TYR A 213 1.20 -7.63 -9.27
C TYR A 213 0.98 -8.20 -7.86
N GLY A 214 1.88 -7.88 -6.93
CA GLY A 214 1.73 -8.19 -5.51
C GLY A 214 2.68 -7.39 -4.63
N CYS A 215 2.81 -7.79 -3.37
CA CYS A 215 3.78 -7.22 -2.44
C CYS A 215 5.11 -7.99 -2.42
N ALA A 216 6.18 -7.30 -2.02
CA ALA A 216 7.45 -7.92 -1.66
C ALA A 216 8.05 -7.20 -0.46
N MET A 217 9.05 -7.80 0.17
CA MET A 217 9.86 -7.14 1.19
C MET A 217 11.33 -7.52 1.06
N ALA A 218 12.20 -6.59 1.45
CA ALA A 218 13.64 -6.77 1.50
C ALA A 218 14.11 -6.68 2.95
N ILE A 219 14.87 -7.68 3.42
CA ILE A 219 15.39 -7.76 4.79
C ILE A 219 16.91 -7.91 4.75
N ARG A 220 17.63 -6.98 5.40
CA ARG A 220 19.08 -6.90 5.33
C ARG A 220 19.76 -8.03 6.11
N ASN A 221 20.61 -8.81 5.45
CA ASN A 221 21.09 -10.10 5.96
C ASN A 221 22.33 -10.02 6.88
N ASP A 222 23.01 -8.88 6.93
CA ASP A 222 24.18 -8.61 7.77
C ASP A 222 23.78 -8.25 9.21
N VAL A 223 22.64 -7.58 9.38
CA VAL A 223 22.13 -7.11 10.67
C VAL A 223 20.82 -7.77 11.10
N ALA A 224 20.22 -8.64 10.27
CA ALA A 224 19.01 -9.36 10.62
C ALA A 224 18.94 -10.78 10.02
N THR A 225 18.16 -11.64 10.67
CA THR A 225 17.87 -13.01 10.22
C THR A 225 16.36 -13.22 10.16
N ILE A 226 15.87 -13.75 9.03
CA ILE A 226 14.48 -14.17 8.89
C ILE A 226 14.29 -15.50 9.62
N LEU A 227 13.41 -15.54 10.61
CA LEU A 227 13.07 -16.75 11.38
C LEU A 227 11.97 -17.56 10.71
N ASP A 228 10.95 -16.88 10.20
CA ASP A 228 9.96 -17.41 9.27
C ASP A 228 9.34 -16.27 8.47
N SER A 229 8.66 -16.62 7.38
CA SER A 229 7.92 -15.69 6.55
C SER A 229 6.79 -16.39 5.83
N GLY A 230 5.82 -15.61 5.36
CA GLY A 230 4.68 -16.16 4.65
C GLY A 230 3.80 -15.08 4.04
N PHE A 231 2.75 -15.56 3.36
CA PHE A 231 1.70 -14.73 2.80
C PHE A 231 0.35 -15.28 3.24
N ARG A 232 -0.51 -14.40 3.76
CA ARG A 232 -1.87 -14.72 4.16
C ARG A 232 -2.84 -13.84 3.37
N PRO A 233 -3.59 -14.39 2.40
CA PRO A 233 -4.64 -13.65 1.70
C PRO A 233 -5.68 -13.11 2.69
N PHE A 234 -6.21 -11.91 2.42
CA PHE A 234 -7.36 -11.42 3.16
C PHE A 234 -8.62 -12.17 2.78
N ARG A 235 -9.54 -12.35 3.74
CA ARG A 235 -10.82 -13.02 3.49
C ARG A 235 -11.71 -12.24 2.53
N HIS A 236 -11.68 -10.91 2.64
CA HIS A 236 -12.52 -9.99 1.90
C HIS A 236 -11.67 -9.06 1.04
N SER A 237 -11.11 -9.60 -0.04
CA SER A 237 -10.47 -8.79 -1.07
C SER A 237 -11.07 -9.09 -2.44
N ASN A 238 -11.25 -8.05 -3.25
CA ASN A 238 -11.61 -8.16 -4.66
C ASN A 238 -10.39 -8.01 -5.57
N MET A 239 -9.22 -7.71 -5.00
CA MET A 239 -7.99 -7.40 -5.72
C MET A 239 -6.81 -8.29 -5.27
N ASP A 240 -7.08 -9.48 -4.72
CA ASP A 240 -6.09 -10.45 -4.23
C ASP A 240 -5.07 -9.89 -3.22
N ARG A 241 -5.57 -9.02 -2.32
CA ARG A 241 -4.78 -8.41 -1.25
C ARG A 241 -4.51 -9.41 -0.12
N GLY A 242 -3.44 -9.17 0.65
CA GLY A 242 -3.11 -9.99 1.80
C GLY A 242 -1.97 -9.44 2.64
N ILE A 243 -1.60 -10.20 3.66
CA ILE A 243 -0.52 -9.90 4.59
C ILE A 243 0.73 -10.65 4.13
N LEU A 244 1.73 -9.93 3.62
CA LEU A 244 3.07 -10.48 3.49
C LEU A 244 3.81 -10.20 4.80
N TYR A 245 4.36 -11.24 5.43
CA TYR A 245 5.00 -11.11 6.73
C TYR A 245 6.33 -11.84 6.80
N ALA A 246 7.20 -11.34 7.67
CA ALA A 246 8.41 -12.01 8.11
C ALA A 246 8.63 -11.73 9.60
N ARG A 247 8.95 -12.78 10.35
CA ARG A 247 9.42 -12.66 11.74
C ARG A 247 10.94 -12.58 11.70
N VAL A 248 11.48 -11.46 12.13
CA VAL A 248 12.87 -11.06 11.92
C VAL A 248 13.57 -10.95 13.26
N ARG A 249 14.73 -11.59 13.41
CA ARG A 249 15.63 -11.37 14.55
C ARG A 249 16.72 -10.41 14.15
N LEU A 250 16.82 -9.30 14.87
CA LEU A 250 17.89 -8.33 14.72
C LEU A 250 19.19 -8.86 15.34
N SER A 251 20.33 -8.31 14.92
CA SER A 251 21.65 -8.66 15.46
C SER A 251 21.71 -8.46 16.98
N THR A 252 21.01 -7.45 17.49
CA THR A 252 20.81 -7.12 18.91
C THR A 252 19.87 -8.08 19.67
N ALA A 253 19.43 -9.16 19.02
CA ALA A 253 18.58 -10.25 19.52
C ALA A 253 17.08 -9.97 19.63
N GLN A 254 16.61 -8.72 19.47
CA GLN A 254 15.18 -8.42 19.43
C GLN A 254 14.52 -9.08 18.22
N GLU A 255 13.33 -9.65 18.43
CA GLU A 255 12.49 -10.17 17.34
C GLU A 255 11.36 -9.19 17.03
N ILE A 256 11.17 -8.95 15.74
CA ILE A 256 10.17 -8.04 15.19
C ILE A 256 9.31 -8.83 14.21
N LEU A 257 7.99 -8.68 14.26
CA LEU A 257 7.12 -9.08 13.18
C LEU A 257 7.04 -7.92 12.18
N PHE A 258 7.64 -8.08 11.01
CA PHE A 258 7.53 -7.12 9.92
C PHE A 258 6.44 -7.57 8.95
N THR A 259 5.47 -6.70 8.69
CA THR A 259 4.42 -6.96 7.70
C THR A 259 4.36 -5.85 6.67
N THR A 260 4.01 -6.21 5.43
CA THR A 260 3.66 -5.26 4.38
C THR A 260 2.40 -5.71 3.67
N THR A 261 1.57 -4.75 3.26
CA THR A 261 0.35 -4.99 2.51
C THR A 261 0.12 -3.90 1.47
N HIS A 262 -0.87 -4.11 0.61
CA HIS A 262 -1.49 -3.07 -0.18
C HIS A 262 -3.00 -3.27 0.00
N LEU A 263 -3.65 -2.45 0.83
CA LEU A 263 -5.09 -2.60 1.13
C LEU A 263 -5.95 -2.29 -0.10
N GLU A 264 -7.23 -2.66 -0.04
CA GLU A 264 -8.16 -2.47 -1.14
C GLU A 264 -8.17 -1.02 -1.64
N SER A 265 -7.92 -0.86 -2.94
CA SER A 265 -7.95 0.45 -3.59
C SER A 265 -9.38 0.79 -4.02
N TRP A 266 -9.61 2.06 -4.34
CA TRP A 266 -10.82 2.44 -5.04
C TRP A 266 -10.81 1.80 -6.45
N ALA A 267 -11.92 1.22 -6.88
CA ALA A 267 -12.04 0.55 -8.18
C ALA A 267 -13.33 0.94 -8.91
N GLY A 268 -13.85 2.15 -8.65
CA GLY A 268 -15.13 2.62 -9.16
C GLY A 268 -16.12 2.92 -8.03
N GLU A 269 -17.20 3.63 -8.37
CA GLU A 269 -18.30 3.93 -7.43
C GLU A 269 -18.94 2.64 -6.88
N ASP A 270 -19.09 1.62 -7.71
CA ASP A 270 -19.62 0.31 -7.31
C ASP A 270 -18.67 -0.47 -6.38
N HIS A 271 -17.38 -0.12 -6.40
CA HIS A 271 -16.31 -0.82 -5.69
C HIS A 271 -15.34 0.18 -5.01
N PRO A 272 -15.82 0.94 -4.01
CA PRO A 272 -15.04 2.02 -3.39
C PRO A 272 -13.89 1.50 -2.50
N GLY A 273 -13.95 0.23 -2.07
CA GLY A 273 -12.93 -0.44 -1.29
C GLY A 273 -12.99 -0.21 0.22
N SER A 274 -13.74 0.80 0.70
CA SER A 274 -13.82 1.19 2.13
C SER A 274 -14.15 0.04 3.08
N THR A 275 -15.24 -0.70 2.84
CA THR A 275 -15.64 -1.85 3.68
C THR A 275 -14.58 -2.94 3.68
N GLN A 276 -13.95 -3.20 2.52
CA GLN A 276 -12.87 -4.16 2.40
C GLN A 276 -11.64 -3.68 3.21
N ARG A 277 -11.20 -2.43 3.05
CA ARG A 277 -10.07 -1.85 3.80
C ARG A 277 -10.28 -1.99 5.31
N GLN A 278 -11.47 -1.66 5.82
CA GLN A 278 -11.80 -1.80 7.23
C GLN A 278 -11.69 -3.27 7.71
N SER A 279 -12.27 -4.22 6.97
CA SER A 279 -12.14 -5.64 7.31
C SER A 279 -10.69 -6.12 7.25
N GLN A 280 -9.89 -5.60 6.31
CA GLN A 280 -8.52 -6.02 6.09
C GLN A 280 -7.59 -5.50 7.18
N ILE A 281 -7.70 -4.23 7.59
CA ILE A 281 -6.87 -3.67 8.65
C ILE A 281 -7.13 -4.35 10.01
N LEU A 282 -8.39 -4.71 10.29
CA LEU A 282 -8.74 -5.51 11.47
C LEU A 282 -8.18 -6.94 11.40
N GLU A 283 -8.15 -7.56 10.22
CA GLU A 283 -7.50 -8.87 10.04
C GLU A 283 -5.97 -8.77 10.23
N MET A 284 -5.34 -7.67 9.79
CA MET A 284 -3.92 -7.40 10.06
C MET A 284 -3.64 -7.23 11.54
N GLU A 285 -4.43 -6.41 12.24
CA GLU A 285 -4.32 -6.21 13.68
C GLU A 285 -4.39 -7.55 14.41
N ALA A 286 -5.43 -8.33 14.16
CA ALA A 286 -5.63 -9.63 14.80
C ALA A 286 -4.43 -10.57 14.55
N PHE A 287 -3.89 -10.59 13.32
CA PHE A 287 -2.70 -11.38 12.99
C PHE A 287 -1.46 -10.92 13.77
N CYS A 288 -1.21 -9.62 13.82
CA CYS A 288 -0.05 -9.05 14.50
C CYS A 288 -0.12 -9.28 16.02
N VAL A 289 -1.25 -8.95 16.64
CA VAL A 289 -1.49 -9.10 18.09
C VAL A 289 -1.38 -10.58 18.50
N GLN A 290 -2.00 -11.48 17.73
CA GLN A 290 -1.91 -12.91 17.95
C GLN A 290 -0.46 -13.41 17.85
N THR A 291 0.30 -12.92 16.86
CA THR A 291 1.70 -13.34 16.67
C THR A 291 2.58 -12.88 17.84
N VAL A 292 2.45 -11.61 18.26
CA VAL A 292 3.15 -11.10 19.45
C VAL A 292 2.80 -11.90 20.71
N SER A 293 1.54 -12.33 20.83
CA SER A 293 1.09 -13.17 21.96
C SER A 293 1.67 -14.60 21.92
N ILE A 294 1.73 -15.22 20.75
CA ILE A 294 2.20 -16.62 20.58
C ILE A 294 3.73 -16.72 20.65
N TYR A 295 4.46 -15.71 20.17
CA TYR A 295 5.91 -15.70 20.12
C TYR A 295 6.47 -14.72 21.15
N PRO A 296 6.82 -15.16 22.37
CA PRO A 296 7.17 -14.27 23.48
C PRO A 296 8.42 -13.41 23.25
N ASN A 297 9.29 -13.81 22.30
CA ASN A 297 10.47 -13.04 21.92
C ASN A 297 10.16 -11.88 20.96
N VAL A 298 9.00 -11.92 20.30
CA VAL A 298 8.55 -10.85 19.40
C VAL A 298 8.09 -9.69 20.25
N GLN A 299 8.90 -8.64 20.26
CA GLN A 299 8.66 -7.46 21.07
C GLN A 299 7.73 -6.48 20.37
N CYS A 300 7.87 -6.36 19.05
CA CYS A 300 7.15 -5.39 18.24
C CYS A 300 6.62 -6.02 16.96
N ALA A 301 5.41 -5.66 16.57
CA ALA A 301 4.84 -5.87 15.25
C ALA A 301 4.76 -4.54 14.50
N VAL A 302 5.06 -4.60 13.20
CA VAL A 302 5.04 -3.45 12.31
C VAL A 302 4.11 -3.74 11.15
N ILE A 303 3.12 -2.87 10.95
CA ILE A 303 2.32 -2.82 9.74
C ILE A 303 2.89 -1.73 8.84
N THR A 304 3.26 -2.11 7.62
CA THR A 304 3.66 -1.17 6.58
C THR A 304 2.83 -1.36 5.32
N GLY A 305 2.81 -0.35 4.47
CA GLY A 305 2.28 -0.49 3.13
C GLY A 305 1.47 0.71 2.69
N ASP A 306 1.00 0.61 1.45
CA ASP A 306 -0.07 1.42 0.91
C ASP A 306 -1.39 0.92 1.51
N LEU A 307 -1.90 1.65 2.49
CA LEU A 307 -3.13 1.32 3.18
C LEU A 307 -4.37 1.90 2.46
N ASN A 308 -4.19 2.64 1.36
CA ASN A 308 -5.26 3.31 0.62
C ASN A 308 -6.25 4.08 1.53
N TRP A 309 -5.79 4.53 2.70
CA TRP A 309 -6.67 5.10 3.72
C TRP A 309 -6.65 6.62 3.69
N ASP A 310 -7.83 7.21 3.55
CA ASP A 310 -8.03 8.64 3.44
C ASP A 310 -8.67 9.20 4.72
N ASP A 311 -7.85 9.61 5.69
CA ASP A 311 -8.36 10.25 6.91
C ASP A 311 -8.93 11.65 6.66
N GLU A 312 -8.66 12.25 5.51
CA GLU A 312 -8.93 13.67 5.27
C GLU A 312 -10.32 13.92 4.75
N ARG A 313 -10.86 13.00 3.95
CA ARG A 313 -12.27 13.06 3.54
C ARG A 313 -13.24 12.90 4.73
N ALA A 314 -12.80 12.47 5.91
CA ALA A 314 -13.64 12.47 7.10
C ALA A 314 -14.20 13.87 7.45
N ARG A 315 -13.52 14.96 7.02
CA ARG A 315 -13.97 16.34 7.27
C ARG A 315 -15.10 16.81 6.35
N SER A 316 -15.37 16.10 5.26
CA SER A 316 -16.37 16.46 4.24
C SER A 316 -17.39 15.35 3.98
N ALA A 317 -17.67 14.50 5.00
CA ALA A 317 -18.57 13.33 4.92
C ALA A 317 -18.07 12.20 4.00
N GLY A 318 -16.76 12.04 3.90
CA GLY A 318 -16.12 10.91 3.22
C GLY A 318 -16.47 9.55 3.82
N PRO A 319 -16.29 8.46 3.06
CA PRO A 319 -16.74 7.12 3.45
C PRO A 319 -15.88 6.47 4.54
N ASP A 320 -14.64 6.90 4.74
CA ASP A 320 -13.72 6.29 5.69
C ASP A 320 -13.63 7.13 6.97
N PRO A 321 -13.89 6.55 8.15
CA PRO A 321 -13.54 7.22 9.40
C PRO A 321 -12.02 7.13 9.62
N VAL A 322 -11.52 7.85 10.63
CA VAL A 322 -10.08 7.88 10.96
C VAL A 322 -9.56 6.47 11.21
N MET A 323 -8.53 6.05 10.47
CA MET A 323 -8.04 4.67 10.44
C MET A 323 -7.72 4.11 11.82
N LEU A 324 -6.97 4.87 12.64
CA LEU A 324 -6.59 4.43 13.99
C LEU A 324 -7.81 4.20 14.90
N GLY A 325 -8.93 4.86 14.63
CA GLY A 325 -10.19 4.65 15.36
C GLY A 325 -10.81 3.26 15.15
N HIS A 326 -10.36 2.50 14.14
CA HIS A 326 -10.79 1.11 13.96
C HIS A 326 -9.95 0.09 14.70
N LEU A 327 -8.70 0.43 15.01
CA LEU A 327 -7.79 -0.48 15.69
C LEU A 327 -8.19 -0.60 17.17
N LYS A 328 -8.25 -1.83 17.67
CA LYS A 328 -8.68 -2.12 19.04
C LYS A 328 -7.55 -2.01 20.06
N GLU A 329 -6.33 -2.30 19.61
CA GLU A 329 -5.14 -2.31 20.45
C GLU A 329 -4.37 -0.99 20.37
N PRO A 330 -3.46 -0.69 21.30
CA PRO A 330 -2.69 0.55 21.28
C PRO A 330 -1.62 0.52 20.17
N TRP A 331 -2.03 0.88 18.96
CA TRP A 331 -1.16 1.09 17.82
C TRP A 331 -0.66 2.53 17.77
N LYS A 332 0.58 2.69 17.32
CA LYS A 332 1.20 4.00 17.06
C LYS A 332 1.46 4.15 15.57
N ASP A 333 0.93 5.21 14.96
CA ASP A 333 1.33 5.65 13.62
C ASP A 333 2.63 6.45 13.71
N ALA A 334 3.67 6.05 12.97
CA ALA A 334 4.99 6.65 13.06
C ALA A 334 5.03 8.12 12.62
N TRP A 335 4.20 8.50 11.65
CA TRP A 335 4.13 9.89 11.19
C TRP A 335 3.37 10.75 12.21
N GLU A 336 2.18 10.32 12.62
CA GLU A 336 1.37 11.06 13.59
C GLU A 336 2.07 11.17 14.95
N HIS A 337 2.82 10.15 15.37
CA HIS A 337 3.57 10.19 16.63
C HIS A 337 4.60 11.32 16.67
N LEU A 338 5.29 11.59 15.55
CA LEU A 338 6.32 12.62 15.47
C LEU A 338 5.77 14.02 15.19
N HIS A 339 4.70 14.10 14.39
CA HIS A 339 4.19 15.39 13.90
C HIS A 339 2.92 15.85 14.61
N GLY A 340 2.23 14.95 15.34
CA GLY A 340 1.06 15.24 16.17
C GLY A 340 -0.02 16.03 15.43
N ASP A 341 -0.53 17.07 16.10
CA ASP A 341 -1.56 17.98 15.59
C ASP A 341 -1.01 19.04 14.61
N ASN A 342 0.24 18.95 14.16
CA ASN A 342 0.79 19.91 13.20
C ASN A 342 0.06 19.77 11.86
N LYS A 343 -1.00 20.57 11.69
CA LYS A 343 -1.84 20.60 10.48
C LYS A 343 -1.07 20.92 9.20
N LYS A 344 0.16 21.44 9.29
CA LYS A 344 1.04 21.69 8.13
C LYS A 344 1.87 20.46 7.74
N ALA A 345 2.00 19.47 8.60
CA ALA A 345 2.75 18.23 8.39
C ALA A 345 1.80 17.05 8.18
N VAL A 346 0.90 17.14 7.20
CA VAL A 346 -0.13 16.11 6.95
C VAL A 346 0.47 14.77 6.52
N GLY A 347 1.63 14.81 5.86
CA GLY A 347 2.41 13.62 5.55
C GLY A 347 1.96 12.88 4.30
N TYR A 348 1.53 13.61 3.27
CA TYR A 348 1.13 13.04 1.99
C TYR A 348 2.23 12.19 1.34
N THR A 349 1.95 10.90 1.16
CA THR A 349 2.82 9.97 0.44
C THR A 349 2.41 9.83 -1.02
N TYR A 350 1.16 10.17 -1.33
CA TYR A 350 0.67 10.39 -2.69
C TYR A 350 0.33 11.87 -2.81
N ASP A 351 1.11 12.65 -3.56
CA ASP A 351 0.94 14.11 -3.62
C ASP A 351 1.04 14.59 -5.06
N ALA A 352 -0.10 14.82 -5.73
CA ALA A 352 -0.12 15.25 -7.13
C ALA A 352 0.42 16.68 -7.34
N LYS A 353 0.50 17.50 -6.28
CA LYS A 353 1.08 18.85 -6.35
C LYS A 353 2.60 18.80 -6.30
N LEU A 354 3.17 17.87 -5.53
CA LEU A 354 4.63 17.77 -5.35
C LEU A 354 5.28 16.71 -6.23
N ASN A 355 4.58 15.63 -6.57
CA ASN A 355 5.13 14.57 -7.40
C ASN A 355 5.13 15.01 -8.87
N PRO A 356 6.31 15.18 -9.50
CA PRO A 356 6.41 15.74 -10.83
C PRO A 356 5.77 14.86 -11.92
N MET A 357 5.48 13.58 -11.66
CA MET A 357 4.89 12.67 -12.66
C MET A 357 3.37 12.61 -12.65
N LEU A 358 2.72 13.12 -11.61
CA LEU A 358 1.27 13.04 -11.45
C LEU A 358 0.60 14.26 -12.09
N GLY A 359 0.84 15.44 -11.52
CA GLY A 359 0.08 16.67 -11.80
C GLY A 359 -1.38 16.59 -11.34
N GLY A 360 -1.93 17.70 -10.85
CA GLY A 360 -3.30 17.78 -10.30
C GLY A 360 -3.29 18.15 -8.81
N ASN A 361 -4.45 18.04 -8.16
CA ASN A 361 -4.65 18.51 -6.78
C ASN A 361 -4.80 17.41 -5.73
N LEU A 362 -4.92 16.13 -6.13
CA LEU A 362 -5.12 15.01 -5.22
C LEU A 362 -3.90 14.78 -4.32
N ARG A 363 -4.11 14.76 -3.00
CA ARG A 363 -3.06 14.53 -2.00
C ARG A 363 -3.59 13.61 -0.91
N ARG A 364 -2.91 12.50 -0.64
CA ARG A 364 -3.35 11.47 0.31
C ARG A 364 -2.18 10.85 1.07
N ARG A 365 -2.43 10.46 2.32
CA ARG A 365 -1.49 9.70 3.17
C ARG A 365 -1.85 8.22 3.16
N PHE A 366 -1.67 7.63 1.98
CA PHE A 366 -1.96 6.22 1.77
C PHE A 366 -0.93 5.31 2.44
N ASP A 367 0.36 5.65 2.36
CA ASP A 367 1.42 4.82 2.87
C ASP A 367 1.71 5.12 4.33
N ARG A 368 1.72 4.07 5.17
CA ARG A 368 1.89 4.23 6.62
C ARG A 368 2.83 3.19 7.22
N ILE A 369 3.33 3.52 8.41
CA ILE A 369 4.12 2.63 9.27
C ILE A 369 3.46 2.65 10.65
N LEU A 370 2.83 1.55 11.03
CA LEU A 370 2.15 1.38 12.32
C LEU A 370 2.92 0.40 13.20
N LEU A 371 3.01 0.71 14.49
CA LEU A 371 3.82 0.00 15.47
C LEU A 371 2.94 -0.50 16.62
N TYR A 372 3.14 -1.75 17.01
CA TYR A 372 2.45 -2.38 18.14
C TYR A 372 3.41 -3.23 18.99
N PRO A 373 3.32 -3.21 20.32
CA PRO A 373 2.56 -2.22 21.10
C PRO A 373 3.23 -0.84 21.05
N ASP A 374 2.44 0.21 21.27
CA ASP A 374 2.92 1.60 21.21
C ASP A 374 4.05 1.93 22.21
N ASN A 375 4.12 1.22 23.34
CA ASN A 375 4.99 1.53 24.48
C ASN A 375 6.38 0.89 24.41
N VAL A 376 6.64 -0.03 23.48
CA VAL A 376 7.95 -0.71 23.33
C VAL A 376 8.83 -0.10 22.24
N SER A 377 8.30 0.84 21.47
CA SER A 377 8.99 1.45 20.34
C SER A 377 8.94 2.97 20.39
N GLN A 378 10.05 3.60 20.02
CA GLN A 378 10.19 5.04 19.88
C GLN A 378 10.49 5.37 18.43
N VAL A 379 9.69 6.26 17.84
CA VAL A 379 9.96 6.78 16.50
C VAL A 379 10.81 8.03 16.65
N GLN A 380 11.97 8.05 16.02
CA GLN A 380 12.95 9.13 16.17
C GLN A 380 12.90 10.10 14.99
N ARG A 381 12.59 9.58 13.79
CA ARG A 381 12.57 10.34 12.55
C ARG A 381 11.65 9.70 11.53
N THR A 382 10.95 10.52 10.75
CA THR A 382 10.30 10.12 9.50
C THR A 382 10.81 10.97 8.34
N GLU A 383 10.83 10.40 7.14
CA GLU A 383 11.29 11.07 5.91
C GLU A 383 10.59 10.52 4.66
N PHE A 384 10.28 11.40 3.71
CA PHE A 384 9.85 11.02 2.37
C PHE A 384 11.03 10.81 1.42
N LEU A 385 10.96 9.74 0.64
CA LEU A 385 11.97 9.29 -0.29
C LEU A 385 11.47 9.42 -1.73
N GLY A 386 12.40 9.66 -2.67
CA GLY A 386 12.12 9.63 -4.11
C GLY A 386 11.20 10.73 -4.63
N LYS A 387 11.30 11.93 -4.04
CA LYS A 387 10.50 13.10 -4.45
C LYS A 387 10.97 13.73 -5.76
N GLU A 388 12.23 13.51 -6.12
CA GLU A 388 12.86 14.22 -7.22
C GLU A 388 12.64 13.50 -8.56
N ALA A 389 12.49 14.29 -9.61
CA ALA A 389 12.45 13.76 -10.97
C ALA A 389 13.77 13.09 -11.35
N LEU A 390 13.69 12.02 -12.12
CA LEU A 390 14.84 11.34 -12.69
C LEU A 390 15.44 12.19 -13.83
N PRO A 391 16.76 12.45 -13.82
CA PRO A 391 17.38 13.34 -14.79
C PRO A 391 17.16 12.89 -16.25
N GLY A 392 16.63 13.79 -17.08
CA GLY A 392 16.48 13.58 -18.52
C GLY A 392 15.37 12.62 -18.93
N LEU A 393 14.52 12.18 -18.00
CA LEU A 393 13.40 11.28 -18.29
C LEU A 393 12.06 12.00 -18.23
N SER A 394 11.27 11.81 -19.26
CA SER A 394 9.87 12.19 -19.32
C SER A 394 9.03 11.06 -19.90
N TRP A 395 7.71 11.14 -19.70
CA TRP A 395 6.76 10.26 -20.35
C TRP A 395 5.48 11.02 -20.71
N ASP A 396 4.82 10.53 -21.74
CA ASP A 396 3.59 11.12 -22.27
C ASP A 396 2.39 10.58 -21.49
N LYS A 397 1.93 11.37 -20.52
CA LYS A 397 0.73 11.07 -19.73
C LYS A 397 -0.50 11.48 -20.51
N THR A 398 -1.39 10.53 -20.76
CA THR A 398 -2.70 10.79 -21.38
C THR A 398 -3.72 11.07 -20.28
N ASN A 399 -4.44 12.19 -20.39
CA ASN A 399 -5.60 12.47 -19.56
C ASN A 399 -6.75 11.56 -20.01
N PRO A 400 -7.30 10.70 -19.13
CA PRO A 400 -8.33 9.72 -19.50
C PRO A 400 -9.68 10.34 -19.85
N TYR A 401 -9.95 11.59 -19.43
CA TYR A 401 -11.23 12.26 -19.64
C TYR A 401 -11.34 12.94 -21.00
N ASN A 402 -10.27 13.62 -21.42
CA ASN A 402 -10.27 14.40 -22.66
C ASN A 402 -9.24 13.91 -23.70
N ASN A 403 -8.51 12.84 -23.41
CA ASN A 403 -7.46 12.25 -24.26
C ASN A 403 -6.32 13.22 -24.63
N THR A 404 -6.18 14.34 -23.91
CA THR A 404 -5.03 15.23 -24.09
C THR A 404 -3.77 14.54 -23.57
N VAL A 405 -2.66 14.75 -24.28
CA VAL A 405 -1.36 14.15 -23.91
C VAL A 405 -0.45 15.26 -23.43
N ARG A 406 0.11 15.08 -22.24
CA ARG A 406 1.13 15.99 -21.67
C ARG A 406 2.39 15.21 -21.36
N SER A 407 3.54 15.74 -21.75
CA SER A 407 4.83 15.19 -21.34
C SER A 407 5.14 15.65 -19.92
N VAL A 408 5.34 14.71 -19.01
CA VAL A 408 5.67 14.99 -17.60
C VAL A 408 6.99 14.32 -17.22
N PRO A 409 7.76 14.89 -16.27
CA PRO A 409 8.94 14.22 -15.76
C PRO A 409 8.60 12.87 -15.13
N VAL A 410 9.59 11.97 -15.11
CA VAL A 410 9.44 10.66 -14.47
C VAL A 410 10.06 10.74 -13.09
N ALA A 411 9.30 10.43 -12.04
CA ALA A 411 9.84 10.18 -10.71
C ALA A 411 10.05 8.66 -10.50
N PRO A 412 10.72 8.24 -9.41
CA PRO A 412 10.85 6.82 -9.08
C PRO A 412 9.51 6.07 -9.00
N SER A 413 8.48 6.72 -8.46
CA SER A 413 7.10 6.21 -8.35
C SER A 413 6.11 7.37 -8.20
N ASP A 414 4.83 7.12 -8.46
CA ASP A 414 3.76 8.08 -8.19
C ASP A 414 3.51 8.27 -6.69
N HIS A 415 3.98 7.34 -5.86
CA HIS A 415 4.11 7.49 -4.42
C HIS A 415 5.53 7.93 -4.02
N PHE A 416 5.64 8.69 -2.94
CA PHE A 416 6.87 8.86 -2.19
C PHE A 416 7.06 7.67 -1.24
N GLY A 417 8.28 7.16 -1.14
CA GLY A 417 8.60 6.18 -0.11
C GLY A 417 8.57 6.82 1.28
N LEU A 418 8.10 6.11 2.30
CA LEU A 418 8.10 6.58 3.69
C LEU A 418 9.13 5.81 4.50
N LEU A 419 10.10 6.52 5.07
CA LEU A 419 11.09 6.01 6.00
C LEU A 419 10.69 6.36 7.44
N ALA A 420 10.86 5.40 8.35
CA ALA A 420 10.84 5.63 9.79
C ALA A 420 12.11 5.07 10.44
N GLN A 421 12.77 5.88 11.27
CA GLN A 421 13.83 5.46 12.18
C GLN A 421 13.22 5.14 13.54
N ILE A 422 13.44 3.92 14.01
CA ILE A 422 12.76 3.35 15.17
C ILE A 422 13.81 2.77 16.12
N THR A 423 13.60 3.03 17.40
CA THR A 423 14.25 2.29 18.48
C THR A 423 13.26 1.36 19.16
N VAL A 424 13.63 0.09 19.32
CA VAL A 424 12.85 -0.88 20.10
C VAL A 424 13.61 -1.20 21.38
N GLU A 425 12.93 -0.97 22.50
CA GLU A 425 13.47 -1.23 23.83
C GLU A 425 13.57 -2.74 24.07
N THR A 426 14.66 -3.16 24.71
CA THR A 426 14.80 -4.56 25.10
C THR A 426 13.87 -4.85 26.27
N THR A 427 12.80 -5.58 26.01
CA THR A 427 12.01 -6.21 27.07
C THR A 427 12.43 -7.67 27.16
N LEU A 428 13.47 -7.95 27.94
CA LEU A 428 13.74 -9.33 28.38
C LEU A 428 12.58 -9.75 29.27
N LYS A 429 11.70 -10.63 28.75
CA LYS A 429 10.71 -11.35 29.56
C LYS A 429 11.30 -12.64 30.10
#